data_AF-A0A9D6VF27-F1
#
_entry.id   AF-A0A9D6VF27-F1
#
_cell.length_a   1.000
_cell.length_b   1.000
_cell.length_c   1.000
_cell.angle_alpha   90.00
_cell.angle_beta   90.00
_cell.angle_gamma   90.00
#
_symmetry.space_group_name_H-M   'P 1'
#
loop_
_entity.id
_entity.type
_entity.pdbx_description
1 polymer ?
#
loop_
_entity_poly.entity_id
_entity_poly.type
_entity_poly.pdbx_seq_one_letter_code
_entity_poly.pdbx_strand_id
1 'polypeptide(L)' 'MDILAETVNTNVIGQAIAIGVGGLGPAIALGLMGAAYMNAVSRNPESDKFLAKLFIFVGMAEFFGIAAIGAFFLLG' A
#
# COMPACT_ATOMS: atom_id res chain seq x y z
N MET A 1 18.37 32.92 -9.30
CA MET A 1 17.23 31.99 -9.20
C MET A 1 17.70 30.53 -9.12
N ASP A 2 18.92 30.22 -9.55
CA ASP A 2 19.46 28.85 -9.56
C ASP A 2 19.83 28.28 -8.18
N ILE A 3 20.29 29.11 -7.24
CA ILE A 3 20.80 28.64 -5.94
C ILE A 3 19.69 28.08 -5.02
N LEU A 4 18.42 28.45 -5.24
CA LEU A 4 17.24 27.99 -4.51
C LEU A 4 16.76 26.62 -5.01
N ALA A 5 16.94 26.35 -6.31
CA ALA A 5 16.60 25.06 -6.91
C ALA A 5 17.59 23.96 -6.48
N GLU A 6 18.82 24.35 -6.14
CA GLU A 6 19.89 23.46 -5.66
C GLU A 6 19.79 23.16 -4.15
N THR A 7 19.16 24.03 -3.34
CA THR A 7 19.06 23.83 -1.87
C THR A 7 17.95 22.89 -1.44
N VAL A 8 16.92 22.69 -2.27
CA VAL A 8 15.84 21.73 -2.00
C VAL A 8 16.11 20.46 -2.79
N ASN A 9 16.47 19.38 -2.10
CA ASN A 9 16.54 18.07 -2.72
C ASN A 9 15.11 17.59 -3.04
N THR A 10 14.63 17.99 -4.22
CA THR A 10 13.30 17.67 -4.73
C THR A 10 13.08 16.18 -4.89
N ASN A 11 14.15 15.38 -5.03
CA ASN A 11 14.05 13.91 -5.08
C ASN A 11 13.57 13.34 -3.75
N VAL A 12 14.11 13.81 -2.61
CA VAL A 12 13.69 13.34 -1.28
C VAL A 12 12.22 13.69 -1.00
N ILE A 13 11.80 14.89 -1.39
CA ILE A 13 10.40 15.32 -1.25
C ILE A 13 9.49 14.49 -2.17
N GLY A 14 9.89 14.28 -3.42
CA GLY A 14 9.16 13.44 -4.38
C GLY A 14 9.03 11.99 -3.92
N GLN A 15 10.09 11.42 -3.35
CA GLN A 15 10.09 10.07 -2.76
C GLN A 15 9.12 9.96 -1.58
N ALA A 16 9.17 10.91 -0.63
CA ALA A 16 8.29 10.91 0.53
C ALA A 16 6.81 10.99 0.12
N ILE A 17 6.49 11.82 -0.88
CA ILE A 17 5.14 11.92 -1.44
C ILE A 17 4.74 10.63 -2.15
N ALA A 18 5.62 10.06 -2.99
CA ALA A 18 5.32 8.84 -3.73
C ALA A 18 5.03 7.65 -2.80
N ILE A 19 5.82 7.46 -1.74
CA ILE A 19 5.59 6.41 -0.75
C ILE A 19 4.36 6.73 0.10
N GLY A 20 4.27 7.95 0.62
CA GLY A 20 3.19 8.36 1.52
C GLY A 20 1.82 8.23 0.86
N VAL A 21 1.67 8.76 -0.36
CA VAL A 21 0.42 8.68 -1.12
C VAL A 21 0.22 7.29 -1.72
N GLY A 22 1.27 6.67 -2.26
CA GLY A 22 1.21 5.34 -2.86
C GLY A 22 0.82 4.24 -1.87
N GLY A 23 1.18 4.40 -0.59
CA GLY A 23 0.82 3.46 0.48
C GLY A 23 -0.63 3.56 0.98
N LEU A 24 -1.34 4.67 0.72
CA LEU A 24 -2.71 4.86 1.23
C LEU A 24 -3.70 3.86 0.63
N GLY A 25 -3.62 3.61 -0.68
CA GLY A 25 -4.50 2.67 -1.37
C GLY A 25 -4.44 1.26 -0.78
N PRO A 26 -3.25 0.64 -0.73
CA PRO A 26 -3.04 -0.66 -0.09
C PRO A 26 -3.49 -0.68 1.38
N ALA A 27 -3.12 0.32 2.18
CA ALA A 27 -3.51 0.37 3.60
C ALA A 27 -5.04 0.35 3.80
N ILE A 28 -5.78 1.13 3.00
CA ILE A 28 -7.24 1.15 3.02
C ILE A 28 -7.80 -0.21 2.54
N ALA A 29 -7.28 -0.74 1.44
CA ALA A 29 -7.73 -2.01 0.88
C ALA A 29 -7.55 -3.16 1.88
N LEU A 30 -6.37 -3.27 2.52
CA LEU A 30 -6.09 -4.27 3.55
C LEU A 30 -7.02 -4.14 4.75
N GLY A 31 -7.24 -2.92 5.24
CA GLY A 31 -8.16 -2.67 6.36
C GLY A 31 -9.58 -3.12 6.05
N LEU A 32 -10.09 -2.79 4.86
CA LEU A 32 -11.42 -3.18 4.41
C LEU A 32 -11.55 -4.69 4.20
N MET A 33 -10.55 -5.33 3.57
CA MET A 33 -10.52 -6.77 3.35
C MET A 33 -10.46 -7.56 4.67
N GLY A 34 -9.61 -7.14 5.60
CA GLY A 34 -9.51 -7.74 6.93
C GLY A 34 -10.80 -7.59 7.73
N ALA A 35 -11.40 -6.39 7.72
CA ALA A 35 -12.68 -6.15 8.39
C ALA A 35 -13.81 -7.01 7.78
N ALA A 36 -13.88 -7.12 6.45
CA ALA A 36 -14.85 -7.96 5.77
C ALA A 36 -14.67 -9.44 6.13
N TYR A 37 -13.43 -9.93 6.20
CA TYR A 37 -13.13 -11.30 6.63
C TYR A 37 -13.59 -11.57 8.07
N MET A 38 -13.23 -10.70 9.01
CA MET A 38 -13.61 -10.85 10.42
C MET A 38 -15.13 -10.81 10.61
N ASN A 39 -15.83 -9.95 9.87
CA ASN A 39 -17.29 -9.91 9.86
C ASN A 39 -17.91 -11.18 9.27
N ALA A 40 -17.29 -11.80 8.26
CA ALA A 40 -17.77 -13.05 7.67
C ALA A 40 -17.58 -14.23 8.62
N VAL A 41 -16.37 -14.40 9.19
CA VAL A 41 -16.03 -15.54 10.06
C VAL A 41 -16.77 -15.47 11.40
N SER A 42 -16.93 -14.27 11.98
CA SER A 42 -17.68 -14.10 13.24
C SER A 42 -19.16 -14.48 13.12
N ARG A 43 -19.76 -14.25 11.95
CA ARG A 43 -21.17 -14.60 11.67
C ARG A 43 -21.34 -16.04 11.19
N ASN A 44 -20.34 -16.58 10.50
CA ASN A 44 -20.33 -17.94 9.99
C ASN A 44 -18.91 -18.53 10.06
N PRO A 45 -18.60 -19.35 11.09
CA PRO A 45 -17.29 -19.97 11.26
C PRO A 45 -16.81 -20.82 10.07
N GLU A 46 -17.72 -21.41 9.28
CA GLU A 46 -17.35 -22.16 8.07
C GLU A 46 -16.74 -21.28 6.96
N SER A 47 -16.84 -19.95 7.09
CA SER A 47 -16.26 -19.01 6.13
C SER A 47 -14.73 -18.89 6.26
N ASP A 48 -14.13 -19.43 7.33
CA ASP A 48 -12.68 -19.42 7.56
C ASP A 48 -11.90 -20.10 6.41
N LYS A 49 -12.55 -21.04 5.69
CA LYS A 49 -12.02 -21.68 4.47
C LYS A 49 -11.63 -20.71 3.35
N PHE A 50 -12.07 -19.46 3.42
CA PHE A 50 -11.75 -18.42 2.43
C PHE A 50 -10.48 -17.62 2.74
N LEU A 51 -9.81 -17.86 3.88
CA LEU A 51 -8.58 -17.16 4.26
C LEU A 51 -7.50 -17.21 3.17
N ALA A 52 -7.28 -18.39 2.58
CA ALA A 52 -6.30 -18.54 1.49
C ALA A 52 -6.65 -17.68 0.27
N LYS A 53 -7.94 -17.55 -0.07
CA LYS A 53 -8.39 -16.69 -1.19
C LYS A 53 -8.25 -15.21 -0.84
N LEU A 54 -8.52 -14.83 0.41
CA LEU A 54 -8.28 -13.46 0.89
C LEU A 54 -6.81 -13.05 0.66
N PHE A 55 -5.86 -13.93 0.96
CA PHE A 55 -4.43 -13.64 0.74
C PHE A 55 -4.06 -13.43 -0.74
N ILE A 56 -4.78 -14.04 -1.68
CA ILE A 56 -4.61 -13.75 -3.12
C ILE A 56 -5.01 -12.30 -3.41
N PHE A 57 -6.15 -11.86 -2.91
CA PHE A 57 -6.61 -10.47 -3.08
C PHE A 57 -5.72 -9.46 -2.34
N VAL A 58 -5.24 -9.81 -1.15
CA VAL A 58 -4.24 -9.02 -0.41
C VAL A 58 -2.97 -8.85 -1.23
N GLY A 59 -2.44 -9.93 -1.81
CA GLY A 59 -1.27 -9.86 -2.69
C GLY A 59 -1.51 -8.98 -3.93
N MET A 60 -2.72 -9.04 -4.51
CA MET A 60 -3.10 -8.16 -5.63
C MET A 60 -3.22 -6.69 -5.22
N ALA A 61 -3.77 -6.41 -4.03
CA ALA A 61 -3.89 -5.04 -3.51
C ALA A 61 -2.52 -4.43 -3.19
N GLU A 62 -1.60 -5.24 -2.67
CA GLU A 62 -0.24 -4.84 -2.33
C GLU A 62 0.65 -4.56 -3.55
N PHE A 63 0.33 -5.07 -4.74
CA PHE A 63 1.12 -4.84 -5.95
C PHE A 63 1.38 -3.34 -6.21
N PHE A 64 0.38 -2.49 -5.96
CA PHE A 64 0.50 -1.05 -6.11
C PHE A 64 1.33 -0.38 -5.01
N GLY A 65 1.29 -0.91 -3.77
CA GLY A 65 2.10 -0.43 -2.66
C GLY A 65 3.58 -0.76 -2.83
N ILE A 66 3.87 -1.99 -3.25
CA ILE A 66 5.23 -2.44 -3.55
C ILE A 66 5.81 -1.67 -4.74
N ALA A 67 4.99 -1.31 -5.75
CA ALA A 67 5.45 -0.46 -6.84
C ALA A 67 5.89 0.94 -6.36
N ALA A 68 5.18 1.54 -5.40
CA ALA A 68 5.57 2.82 -4.80
C ALA A 68 6.87 2.72 -3.98
N ILE A 69 7.08 1.61 -3.26
CA ILE A 69 8.36 1.32 -2.59
C ILE A 69 9.46 1.05 -3.62
N GLY A 70 9.17 0.37 -4.72
CA GLY A 70 10.12 0.16 -5.82
C GLY A 70 10.62 1.48 -6.41
N ALA A 71 9.73 2.45 -6.58
CA ALA A 71 10.10 3.79 -7.04
C ALA A 71 11.10 4.50 -6.11
N PHE A 72 11.04 4.26 -4.80
CA PHE A 72 12.03 4.79 -3.86
C PHE A 72 13.44 4.28 -4.17
N PHE A 73 13.60 2.98 -4.46
CA PHE A 73 14.89 2.39 -4.81
C PHE A 73 15.39 2.77 -6.20
N LEU A 74 14.49 3.07 -7.14
CA LEU A 74 14.84 3.43 -8.52
C LEU A 74 15.18 4.92 -8.70
N LEU A 75 14.64 5.78 -7.83
CA LEU A 75 14.87 7.23 -7.86
C LEU A 75 16.00 7.67 -6.91
N GLY A 76 16.63 6.73 -6.21
CA GLY A 76 17.75 6.95 -5.28
C GLY A 76 19.11 6.89 -5.93
#